data_AF-A0AAN8AIY6-F1
#
_entry.id   AF-A0AAN8AIY6-F1
#
_cell.length_a   1.000
_cell.length_b   1.000
_cell.length_c   1.000
_cell.angle_alpha   90.00
_cell.angle_beta   90.00
_cell.angle_gamma   90.00
#
_symmetry.space_group_name_H-M   'P 1'
#
loop_
_entity.id
_entity.type
_entity.pdbx_description
1 polymer ?
#
loop_
_entity_poly.entity_id
_entity_poly.type
_entity_poly.pdbx_seq_one_letter_code
_entity_poly.pdbx_strand_id
1 'polypeptide(L)'
;MARSERDVIDFSALQSELQAAVELEQKHERENAAKLRAVSQGVCYSQFRELVLCSHLKPLERSEKLAAPRKQLWNPVAPGNS
;
A
#
# COMPACT_ATOMS: atom_id res chain seq x y z
N MET A 1 -18.94 35.21 32.56
CA MET A 1 -19.63 34.13 31.82
C MET A 1 -19.04 32.82 32.30
N ALA A 2 -19.84 31.95 32.93
CA ALA A 2 -19.37 30.66 33.41
C ALA A 2 -19.17 29.73 32.20
N ARG A 3 -17.94 29.27 31.98
CA ARG A 3 -17.60 28.27 30.98
C ARG A 3 -18.38 27.00 31.34
N SER A 4 -19.33 26.61 30.49
CA SER A 4 -20.16 25.45 30.77
C SER A 4 -19.30 24.19 30.74
N GLU A 5 -19.59 23.15 31.53
CA GLU A 5 -18.84 21.88 31.51
C GLU A 5 -18.82 21.21 30.11
N ARG A 6 -19.69 21.67 29.19
CA ARG A 6 -19.69 21.32 27.76
C ARG A 6 -18.58 21.97 26.92
N ASP A 7 -17.77 22.86 27.51
CA ASP A 7 -16.63 23.54 26.87
C ASP A 7 -15.26 22.94 27.25
N VAL A 8 -15.25 21.77 27.91
CA VAL A 8 -14.03 21.01 28.17
C VAL A 8 -13.76 20.15 26.94
N ILE A 9 -12.79 20.56 26.14
CA ILE A 9 -12.35 19.83 24.94
C ILE A 9 -11.67 18.53 25.40
N ASP A 10 -12.18 17.40 24.92
CA ASP A 10 -11.51 16.11 25.07
C ASP A 10 -10.38 15.99 24.03
N PHE A 11 -9.16 16.27 24.47
CA PHE A 11 -7.98 16.17 23.62
C PHE A 11 -7.66 14.72 23.19
N SER A 12 -8.07 13.72 23.96
CA SER A 12 -7.85 12.31 23.61
C SER A 12 -8.73 11.90 22.44
N ALA A 13 -10.02 12.27 22.50
CA ALA A 13 -10.95 12.06 21.39
C ALA A 13 -10.48 12.80 20.12
N LEU A 14 -10.06 14.07 20.27
CA LEU A 14 -9.58 14.87 19.16
C LEU A 14 -8.31 14.29 18.51
N GLN A 15 -7.38 13.78 19.31
CA GLN A 15 -6.17 13.13 18.80
C GLN A 15 -6.49 11.86 18.02
N SER A 16 -7.42 11.04 18.52
CA SER A 16 -7.87 9.82 17.84
C SER A 16 -8.53 10.14 16.49
N GLU A 17 -9.39 11.15 16.46
CA GLU A 17 -10.03 11.63 15.23
C GLU A 17 -9.00 12.12 14.21
N LEU A 18 -8.02 12.91 14.66
CA LEU A 18 -6.93 13.39 13.80
C LEU A 18 -6.12 12.23 13.21
N GLN A 19 -5.76 11.24 14.04
CA GLN A 19 -4.99 10.09 13.58
C GLN A 19 -5.76 9.29 12.53
N ALA A 20 -7.05 9.06 12.75
CA ALA A 20 -7.91 8.37 11.79
C ALA A 20 -8.06 9.17 10.48
N ALA A 21 -8.20 10.50 10.56
CA ALA A 21 -8.28 11.36 9.38
C ALA A 21 -6.98 11.34 8.56
N VAL A 22 -5.82 11.38 9.22
CA VAL A 22 -4.51 11.29 8.57
C VAL A 22 -4.34 9.94 7.86
N GLU A 23 -4.70 8.84 8.53
CA GLU A 23 -4.62 7.50 7.93
C GLU A 23 -5.55 7.34 6.73
N LEU A 24 -6.76 7.90 6.81
CA LEU A 24 -7.72 7.92 5.71
C LEU A 24 -7.18 8.69 4.51
N GLU A 25 -6.60 9.88 4.73
CA GLU A 25 -6.03 10.68 3.65
C GLU A 25 -4.85 9.95 2.99
N GLN A 26 -3.93 9.39 3.78
CA GLN A 26 -2.80 8.61 3.23
C GLN A 26 -3.27 7.41 2.42
N LYS A 27 -4.36 6.74 2.83
CA LYS A 27 -4.96 5.66 2.05
C LYS A 27 -5.55 6.19 0.75
N HIS A 28 -6.30 7.27 0.82
CA HIS A 28 -6.91 7.92 -0.33
C HIS A 28 -5.86 8.36 -1.37
N GLU A 29 -4.76 8.98 -0.93
CA GLU A 29 -3.64 9.37 -1.79
C GLU A 29 -3.02 8.16 -2.51
N ARG A 30 -2.76 7.06 -1.78
CA ARG A 30 -2.20 5.82 -2.36
C ARG A 30 -3.12 5.20 -3.42
N GLU A 31 -4.41 5.12 -3.13
CA GLU A 31 -5.41 4.61 -4.07
C GLU A 31 -5.55 5.52 -5.28
N ASN A 32 -5.61 6.85 -5.08
CA ASN A 32 -5.73 7.81 -6.16
C ASN A 32 -4.52 7.79 -7.09
N ALA A 33 -3.30 7.70 -6.53
CA ALA A 33 -2.09 7.52 -7.31
C ALA A 33 -2.15 6.23 -8.16
N ALA A 34 -2.68 5.12 -7.61
CA ALA A 34 -2.88 3.89 -8.37
C ALA A 34 -3.93 4.05 -9.47
N LYS A 35 -5.05 4.74 -9.21
CA LYS A 35 -6.09 5.06 -10.21
C LYS A 35 -5.51 5.85 -11.37
N LEU A 36 -4.77 6.93 -11.09
CA LEU A 36 -4.12 7.77 -12.11
C LEU A 36 -3.12 6.97 -12.95
N ARG A 37 -2.29 6.13 -12.31
CA ARG A 37 -1.37 5.23 -13.02
C ARG A 37 -2.11 4.25 -13.93
N ALA A 38 -3.15 3.59 -13.44
CA ALA A 38 -3.92 2.62 -14.22
C ALA A 38 -4.62 3.27 -15.42
N VAL A 39 -5.19 4.47 -15.25
CA VAL A 39 -5.76 5.26 -16.36
C VAL A 39 -4.69 5.62 -17.38
N SER A 40 -3.52 6.08 -16.93
CA SER A 40 -2.40 6.41 -17.84
C SER A 40 -1.89 5.22 -18.65
N GLN A 41 -2.02 4.00 -18.10
CA GLN A 41 -1.64 2.75 -18.77
C GLN A 41 -2.72 2.21 -19.71
N GLY A 42 -3.93 2.77 -19.70
CA GLY A 42 -5.03 2.33 -20.56
C GLY A 42 -5.51 0.90 -20.29
N VAL A 43 -5.40 0.42 -19.05
CA VAL A 43 -5.77 -0.97 -18.70
C VAL A 43 -7.28 -1.20 -18.73
N CYS A 44 -7.70 -2.45 -18.93
CA CYS A 44 -9.10 -2.82 -18.81
C CYS A 44 -9.60 -2.71 -17.36
N TYR A 45 -10.93 -2.63 -17.17
CA TYR A 45 -11.50 -2.37 -15.85
C TYR A 45 -11.15 -3.43 -14.78
N SER A 46 -11.03 -4.71 -15.15
CA SER A 46 -10.61 -5.76 -14.20
C SER A 46 -9.20 -5.51 -13.67
N GLN A 47 -8.26 -5.21 -14.56
CA GLN A 47 -6.88 -4.87 -14.20
C GLN A 47 -6.81 -3.55 -13.41
N PHE A 48 -7.60 -2.55 -13.80
CA PHE A 48 -7.72 -1.30 -13.04
C PHE A 48 -8.12 -1.58 -11.58
N ARG A 49 -9.15 -2.41 -11.38
CA ARG A 49 -9.63 -2.77 -10.04
C ARG A 49 -8.55 -3.47 -9.23
N GLU A 50 -7.84 -4.43 -9.84
CA GLU A 50 -6.74 -5.14 -9.19
C GLU A 50 -5.61 -4.20 -8.78
N LEU A 51 -5.19 -3.29 -9.67
CA LEU A 51 -4.13 -2.31 -9.37
C LEU A 51 -4.49 -1.38 -8.22
N VAL A 52 -5.74 -0.93 -8.14
CA VAL A 52 -6.21 -0.04 -7.05
C VAL A 52 -6.28 -0.81 -5.74
N LEU A 53 -6.81 -2.03 -5.73
CA LEU A 53 -6.88 -2.87 -4.52
C LEU A 53 -5.48 -3.19 -3.98
N CYS A 54 -4.52 -3.45 -4.86
CA CYS A 54 -3.14 -3.77 -4.51
C CYS A 54 -2.27 -2.53 -4.20
N SER A 55 -2.83 -1.32 -4.16
CA SER A 55 -2.08 -0.06 -3.95
C SER A 55 -1.35 0.04 -2.60
N HIS A 56 -1.76 -0.75 -1.62
CA HIS A 56 -1.15 -0.81 -0.29
C HIS A 56 0.08 -1.75 -0.21
N LEU A 57 0.35 -2.53 -1.26
CA LEU A 57 1.49 -3.45 -1.31
C LEU A 57 2.80 -2.67 -1.46
N LYS A 58 3.81 -3.05 -0.67
CA LYS A 58 5.15 -2.49 -0.79
C LYS A 58 5.89 -3.14 -1.96
N PRO A 59 6.69 -2.38 -2.73
CA PRO A 59 7.59 -2.97 -3.71
C PRO A 59 8.53 -3.97 -3.04
N LEU A 60 8.77 -5.10 -3.69
CA LEU A 60 9.73 -6.10 -3.20
C LEU A 60 11.15 -5.52 -3.19
N GLU A 61 11.82 -5.68 -2.05
CA GLU A 61 13.21 -5.27 -1.91
C GLU A 61 14.15 -6.16 -2.74
N ARG A 62 15.32 -5.63 -3.13
CA ARG A 62 16.27 -6.41 -3.94
C ARG A 62 16.78 -7.65 -3.21
N SER A 63 16.94 -7.56 -1.89
CA SER A 63 17.31 -8.68 -1.02
C SER A 63 16.24 -9.78 -1.02
N GLU A 64 14.96 -9.40 -1.05
CA GLU A 64 13.83 -10.34 -1.10
C GLU A 64 13.73 -11.05 -2.45
N LYS A 65 14.08 -10.37 -3.55
CA LYS A 65 14.15 -10.97 -4.90
C LYS A 65 15.22 -12.06 -5.01
N LEU A 66 16.25 -12.01 -4.17
CA LEU A 66 17.41 -12.90 -4.19
C LEU A 66 17.36 -13.97 -3.09
N ALA A 67 16.33 -13.96 -2.23
CA ALA A 67 16.30 -14.70 -0.96
C ALA A 67 16.16 -16.23 -1.08
N ALA A 68 16.08 -16.79 -2.29
CA ALA A 68 16.25 -18.22 -2.48
C ALA A 68 17.43 -18.46 -3.44
N PRO A 69 18.51 -19.15 -3.01
CA PRO A 69 19.37 -19.81 -3.98
C PRO A 69 18.46 -20.73 -4.77
N ARG A 70 18.27 -20.45 -6.07
CA ARG A 70 17.57 -21.35 -6.98
C ARG A 70 18.43 -22.61 -7.09
N LYS A 71 18.22 -23.55 -6.16
CA LYS A 71 18.86 -24.88 -6.17
C LYS A 71 18.44 -25.70 -7.39
N GLN A 72 17.40 -25.27 -8.10
CA GLN A 72 16.98 -25.87 -9.35
C GLN A 72 17.53 -25.08 -10.51
N LEU A 73 18.32 -25.76 -11.34
CA LEU A 73 18.58 -25.34 -12.70
C LEU A 73 17.21 -25.10 -13.36
N TRP A 74 17.03 -23.93 -13.98
CA TRP A 74 15.81 -23.59 -14.72
C TRP A 74 15.46 -24.64 -15.80
N ASN A 75 16.47 -25.41 -16.20
CA ASN A 75 16.36 -26.52 -17.12
C ASN A 75 16.78 -27.83 -16.44
N PRO A 76 15.90 -28.85 -16.34
CA PRO A 76 16.22 -30.14 -15.73
C PRO A 76 17.22 -30.97 -16.55
N VAL A 77 17.46 -30.65 -17.82
CA VAL A 77 18.43 -31.37 -18.67
C VAL A 77 19.77 -30.64 -18.84
N ALA A 78 19.97 -29.51 -18.19
CA ALA A 78 21.24 -28.80 -18.29
C ALA A 78 22.33 -29.56 -17.48
N PRO A 79 23.44 -29.99 -18.11
CA PRO A 79 24.56 -30.56 -17.37
C PRO A 79 25.15 -29.47 -16.46
N GLY A 80 25.30 -29.77 -15.18
CA GLY A 80 25.94 -28.87 -14.23
C GLY A 80 27.38 -28.61 -14.65
N ASN A 81 27.77 -27.34 -14.75
CA ASN A 81 29.14 -26.96 -15.11
C ASN A 81 30.09 -27.48 -14.02
N SER A 82 30.95 -28.44 -14.39
CA SER A 82 31.98 -29.04 -13.52
C SER A 82 33.25 -28.21 -13.56
#